data_AF-J9E6A2-F1
#
_entry.id   AF-J9E6A2-F1
#
_cell.length_a   1.000
_cell.length_b   1.000
_cell.length_c   1.000
_cell.angle_alpha   90.00
_cell.angle_beta   90.00
_cell.angle_gamma   90.00
#
_symmetry.space_group_name_H-M   'P 1'
#
loop_
_entity.id
_entity.type
_entity.pdbx_description
1 polymer ?
#
loop_
_entity_poly.entity_id
_entity_poly.type
_entity_poly.pdbx_seq_one_letter_code
_entity_poly.pdbx_strand_id
1 'polypeptide(L)'
;MKDGIPNAISTTDWMIQNLHKGSRIAFDPQLYRYADALQIMAALKKVDISMIPLKGNLVDYVWHDRPEEYFGKILVMNENEHGMETSRKIEKIRHELHLKSCNTAIFTALDDIAWLLNIRGSDIPYNPVVYAIIFMTPDEVHLFISKRKLNNEILDHLASIIIHEYSEASEWIEKWLRCHKGQYKVS
;
A
#
# COMPACT_ATOMS: atom_id res chain seq x y z
N MET A 1 -18.49 18.15 -6.15
CA MET A 1 -18.01 19.12 -7.16
C MET A 1 -17.95 18.40 -8.49
N LYS A 2 -18.13 19.09 -9.63
CA LYS A 2 -17.99 18.46 -10.95
C LYS A 2 -16.53 18.55 -11.38
N ASP A 3 -15.95 17.44 -11.79
CA ASP A 3 -14.59 17.37 -12.34
C ASP A 3 -14.62 17.30 -13.88
N GLY A 4 -13.49 17.62 -14.51
CA GLY A 4 -13.31 17.49 -15.97
C GLY A 4 -14.07 18.50 -16.84
N ILE A 5 -14.57 19.60 -16.24
CA ILE A 5 -15.24 20.70 -16.95
C ILE A 5 -14.43 21.99 -16.86
N PRO A 6 -14.60 22.96 -17.79
CA PRO A 6 -13.77 24.17 -17.84
C PRO A 6 -13.72 24.99 -16.54
N ASN A 7 -14.81 25.00 -15.77
CA ASN A 7 -14.93 25.75 -14.52
C ASN A 7 -14.84 24.85 -13.28
N ALA A 8 -14.29 23.64 -13.41
CA ALA A 8 -14.06 22.76 -12.27
C ALA A 8 -13.00 23.37 -11.35
N ILE A 9 -13.25 23.29 -10.04
CA ILE A 9 -12.29 23.70 -9.01
C ILE A 9 -11.75 22.43 -8.35
N SER A 10 -10.44 22.34 -8.17
CA SER A 10 -9.85 21.23 -7.43
C SER A 10 -10.25 21.32 -5.95
N THR A 11 -10.26 20.19 -5.25
CA THR A 11 -10.51 20.18 -3.78
C THR A 11 -9.52 21.07 -3.04
N THR A 12 -8.25 21.10 -3.47
CA THR A 12 -7.20 21.94 -2.89
C THR A 12 -7.48 23.42 -3.08
N ASP A 13 -7.82 23.85 -4.30
CA ASP A 13 -8.13 25.26 -4.58
C ASP A 13 -9.39 25.70 -3.85
N TRP A 14 -10.40 24.82 -3.77
CA TRP A 14 -11.60 25.10 -3.00
C TRP A 14 -11.26 25.32 -1.52
N MET A 15 -10.41 24.48 -0.91
CA MET A 15 -9.97 24.66 0.47
C MET A 15 -9.22 25.99 0.66
N ILE A 16 -8.33 26.36 -0.27
CA ILE A 16 -7.59 27.62 -0.23
C ILE A 16 -8.54 28.83 -0.29
N GLN A 17 -9.58 28.76 -1.11
CA GLN A 17 -10.53 29.87 -1.30
C GLN A 17 -11.54 30.01 -0.15
N ASN A 18 -11.85 28.92 0.56
CA ASN A 18 -12.99 28.88 1.47
C ASN A 18 -12.62 28.72 2.95
N LEU A 19 -11.42 28.23 3.27
CA LEU A 19 -11.00 28.05 4.67
C LEU A 19 -10.25 29.27 5.20
N HIS A 20 -10.41 29.52 6.49
CA HIS A 20 -9.70 30.59 7.18
C HIS A 20 -8.22 30.21 7.43
N LYS A 21 -7.35 31.21 7.52
CA LYS A 21 -5.97 31.03 8.00
C LYS A 21 -5.98 30.38 9.39
N GLY A 22 -5.02 29.51 9.63
CA GLY A 22 -4.92 28.68 10.84
C GLY A 22 -5.79 27.43 10.84
N SER A 23 -6.60 27.19 9.79
CA SER A 23 -7.47 26.00 9.72
C SER A 23 -6.66 24.70 9.71
N ARG A 24 -7.24 23.66 10.32
CA ARG A 24 -6.67 22.31 10.37
C ARG A 24 -7.60 21.33 9.67
N ILE A 25 -7.07 20.61 8.69
CA ILE A 25 -7.79 19.59 7.93
C ILE A 25 -7.26 18.24 8.35
N ALA A 26 -8.11 17.41 8.94
CA ALA A 26 -7.79 16.03 9.24
C ALA A 26 -7.98 15.14 8.00
N PHE A 27 -7.12 14.14 7.83
CA PHE A 27 -7.29 13.12 6.80
C PHE A 27 -6.81 11.74 7.29
N ASP A 28 -7.35 10.69 6.67
CA ASP A 28 -6.85 9.32 6.86
C ASP A 28 -5.66 9.08 5.92
N PRO A 29 -4.44 8.89 6.43
CA PRO A 29 -3.25 8.72 5.61
C PRO A 29 -3.23 7.43 4.80
N GLN A 30 -4.06 6.43 5.13
CA GLN A 30 -4.14 5.19 4.35
C GLN A 30 -4.90 5.35 3.03
N LEU A 31 -5.69 6.43 2.88
CA LEU A 31 -6.54 6.67 1.71
C LEU A 31 -5.93 7.66 0.71
N TYR A 32 -4.72 8.15 0.99
CA TYR A 32 -4.03 9.10 0.13
C TYR A 32 -2.75 8.49 -0.43
N ARG A 33 -2.48 8.78 -1.72
CA ARG A 33 -1.16 8.55 -2.28
C ARG A 33 -0.17 9.49 -1.63
N TYR A 34 1.01 8.98 -1.29
CA TYR A 34 2.05 9.74 -0.60
C TYR A 34 2.44 11.03 -1.33
N ALA A 35 2.68 10.94 -2.65
CA ALA A 35 3.10 12.09 -3.45
C ALA A 35 2.02 13.18 -3.52
N ASP A 36 0.76 12.77 -3.72
CA ASP A 36 -0.38 13.69 -3.80
C ASP A 36 -0.61 14.39 -2.45
N ALA A 37 -0.54 13.64 -1.34
CA ALA A 37 -0.64 14.21 0.00
C ALA A 37 0.44 15.28 0.25
N LEU A 38 1.70 15.01 -0.10
CA LEU A 38 2.79 15.99 0.04
C LEU A 38 2.54 17.26 -0.77
N GLN A 39 2.05 17.13 -2.01
CA GLN A 39 1.74 18.27 -2.86
C GLN A 39 0.61 19.13 -2.26
N ILE A 40 -0.47 18.50 -1.81
CA ILE A 40 -1.61 19.19 -1.18
C ILE A 40 -1.16 19.89 0.12
N MET A 41 -0.42 19.18 0.97
CA MET A 41 0.13 19.74 2.21
C MET A 41 1.02 20.96 1.94
N ALA A 42 1.88 20.89 0.94
CA ALA A 42 2.74 22.01 0.56
C ALA A 42 1.94 23.21 0.02
N ALA A 43 0.88 22.96 -0.76
CA ALA A 43 0.00 24.01 -1.27
C ALA A 43 -0.77 24.73 -0.15
N LEU A 44 -1.40 23.97 0.75
CA LEU A 44 -2.17 24.51 1.88
C LEU A 44 -1.31 25.27 2.88
N LYS A 45 -0.09 24.80 3.13
CA LYS A 45 0.85 25.46 4.05
C LYS A 45 1.19 26.90 3.62
N LYS A 46 1.19 27.19 2.31
CA LYS A 46 1.46 28.55 1.78
C LYS A 46 0.42 29.58 2.21
N VAL A 47 -0.79 29.13 2.56
CA VAL A 47 -1.90 29.99 3.00
C VAL A 47 -2.26 29.78 4.48
N ASP A 48 -1.31 29.22 5.25
CA ASP A 48 -1.46 28.96 6.69
C ASP A 48 -2.60 27.97 7.02
N ILE A 49 -2.77 26.95 6.17
CA ILE A 49 -3.68 25.84 6.43
C ILE A 49 -2.85 24.57 6.63
N SER A 50 -3.16 23.81 7.68
CA SER A 50 -2.41 22.59 8.04
C SER A 50 -3.22 21.33 7.78
N MET A 51 -2.66 20.38 7.04
CA MET A 51 -3.21 19.01 6.94
C MET A 51 -2.60 18.12 8.03
N ILE A 52 -3.46 17.43 8.77
CA ILE A 52 -3.10 16.62 9.94
C ILE A 52 -3.48 15.16 9.65
N PRO A 53 -2.52 14.24 9.55
CA PRO A 53 -2.84 12.82 9.44
C PRO A 53 -3.43 12.33 10.77
N LEU A 54 -4.56 11.62 10.72
CA LEU A 54 -5.16 10.98 11.88
C LEU A 54 -4.88 9.48 11.88
N LYS A 55 -4.70 8.91 13.07
CA LYS A 55 -4.66 7.47 13.24
C LYS A 55 -6.10 6.94 13.27
N GLY A 56 -6.46 6.14 12.28
CA GLY A 56 -7.79 5.58 12.11
C GLY A 56 -8.75 6.50 11.36
N ASN A 57 -9.80 5.91 10.81
CA ASN A 57 -10.78 6.61 10.00
C ASN A 57 -11.92 7.17 10.89
N LEU A 58 -12.26 8.45 10.73
CA LEU A 58 -13.34 9.07 11.52
C LEU A 58 -14.72 8.46 11.23
N VAL A 59 -14.93 7.96 10.01
CA VAL A 59 -16.20 7.29 9.62
C VAL A 59 -16.36 5.99 10.39
N ASP A 60 -15.28 5.25 10.64
CA ASP A 60 -15.33 3.96 11.34
C ASP A 60 -15.88 4.09 12.78
N TYR A 61 -15.71 5.25 13.44
CA TYR A 61 -16.25 5.48 14.78
C TYR A 61 -17.77 5.64 14.81
N VAL A 62 -18.37 6.03 13.68
CA VAL A 62 -19.82 6.29 13.56
C VAL A 62 -20.53 5.26 12.68
N TRP A 63 -19.79 4.32 12.09
CA TRP A 63 -20.34 3.28 11.22
C TRP A 63 -20.73 2.02 12.01
N HIS A 64 -21.91 2.06 12.64
CA HIS A 64 -22.36 1.01 13.56
C HIS A 64 -22.67 -0.35 12.90
N ASP A 65 -22.98 -0.37 11.60
CA ASP A 65 -23.34 -1.56 10.81
C ASP A 65 -22.29 -1.88 9.74
N ARG A 66 -21.02 -1.51 9.98
CA ARG A 66 -19.92 -1.86 9.09
C ARG A 66 -19.87 -3.38 8.88
N PRO A 67 -19.91 -3.88 7.63
CA PRO A 67 -19.77 -5.30 7.36
C PRO A 67 -18.46 -5.85 7.92
N GLU A 68 -18.49 -7.10 8.38
CA GLU A 68 -17.27 -7.79 8.76
C GLU A 68 -16.32 -7.88 7.56
N GLU A 69 -15.03 -7.88 7.87
CA GLU A 69 -13.99 -8.04 6.86
C GLU A 69 -14.13 -9.42 6.20
N TYR A 70 -14.25 -9.40 4.87
CA TYR A 70 -14.37 -10.62 4.08
C TYR A 70 -12.99 -11.15 3.72
N PHE A 71 -12.70 -12.37 4.16
CA PHE A 71 -11.46 -13.08 3.82
C PHE A 71 -11.70 -13.99 2.61
N GLY A 72 -11.39 -13.50 1.41
CA GLY A 72 -11.50 -14.28 0.20
C GLY A 72 -10.51 -15.44 0.16
N LYS A 73 -10.84 -16.50 -0.57
CA LYS A 73 -9.91 -17.62 -0.82
C LYS A 73 -8.75 -17.16 -1.68
N ILE A 74 -7.58 -17.73 -1.41
CA ILE A 74 -6.37 -17.59 -2.23
C ILE A 74 -6.23 -18.86 -3.07
N LEU A 75 -5.84 -18.68 -4.33
CA LEU A 75 -5.52 -19.74 -5.28
C LEU A 75 -4.07 -19.58 -5.73
N VAL A 76 -3.30 -20.65 -5.70
CA VAL A 76 -1.97 -20.71 -6.31
C VAL A 76 -2.16 -21.03 -7.79
N MET A 77 -1.47 -20.29 -8.66
CA MET A 77 -1.49 -20.55 -10.10
C MET A 77 -0.60 -21.74 -10.43
N ASN A 78 -1.04 -22.57 -11.38
CA ASN A 78 -0.26 -23.69 -11.87
C ASN A 78 0.90 -23.22 -12.76
N GLU A 79 1.96 -24.04 -12.88
CA GLU A 79 3.15 -23.72 -13.68
C GLU A 79 2.83 -23.40 -15.16
N ASN A 80 1.80 -24.02 -15.72
CA ASN A 80 1.36 -23.80 -17.10
C ASN A 80 0.45 -22.56 -17.27
N GLU A 81 0.03 -21.93 -16.19
CA GLU A 81 -0.82 -20.73 -16.18
C GLU A 81 -0.01 -19.44 -16.05
N HIS A 82 1.26 -19.54 -15.64
CA HIS A 82 2.15 -18.41 -15.49
C HIS A 82 3.44 -18.58 -16.31
N GLY A 83 3.80 -17.58 -17.11
CA GLY A 83 5.02 -17.65 -17.93
C GLY A 83 6.34 -17.48 -17.15
N MET A 84 6.31 -17.29 -15.83
CA MET A 84 7.51 -17.05 -15.02
C MET A 84 7.28 -17.35 -13.54
N GLU A 85 8.25 -18.05 -12.94
CA GLU A 85 8.30 -18.31 -11.49
C GLU A 85 8.45 -17.05 -10.65
N THR A 86 7.90 -17.09 -9.44
CA THR A 86 8.04 -16.01 -8.44
C THR A 86 9.49 -15.69 -8.13
N SER A 87 10.36 -16.70 -7.97
CA SER A 87 11.79 -16.51 -7.72
C SER A 87 12.47 -15.69 -8.82
N ARG A 88 12.17 -16.01 -10.08
CA ARG A 88 12.73 -15.31 -11.25
C ARG A 88 12.16 -13.89 -11.39
N LYS A 89 10.90 -13.66 -11.03
CA LYS A 89 10.31 -12.31 -10.97
C LYS A 89 11.00 -11.45 -9.92
N ILE A 90 11.24 -12.00 -8.72
CA ILE A 90 11.96 -11.32 -7.64
C ILE A 90 13.38 -10.96 -8.09
N GLU A 91 14.12 -11.90 -8.71
CA GLU A 91 15.46 -11.65 -9.23
C GLU A 91 15.49 -10.50 -10.24
N LYS A 92 14.55 -10.50 -11.20
CA LYS A 92 14.43 -9.41 -12.18
C LYS A 92 14.14 -8.07 -11.51
N ILE A 93 13.23 -8.02 -10.55
CA ILE A 93 12.90 -6.79 -9.83
C ILE A 93 14.12 -6.29 -9.06
N ARG A 94 14.84 -7.17 -8.34
CA ARG A 94 16.06 -6.82 -7.60
C ARG A 94 17.14 -6.27 -8.52
N HIS A 95 17.30 -6.85 -9.71
CA HIS A 95 18.22 -6.33 -10.72
C HIS A 95 17.86 -4.88 -11.12
N GLU A 96 16.59 -4.61 -11.42
CA GLU A 96 16.13 -3.27 -11.76
C GLU A 96 16.29 -2.26 -10.61
N LEU A 97 16.05 -2.69 -9.37
CA LEU A 97 16.27 -1.87 -8.18
C LEU A 97 17.75 -1.51 -8.03
N HIS A 98 18.65 -2.48 -8.22
CA HIS A 98 20.08 -2.25 -8.20
C HIS A 98 20.52 -1.23 -9.26
N LEU A 99 20.03 -1.34 -10.51
CA LEU A 99 20.31 -0.36 -11.57
C LEU A 99 19.85 1.06 -11.20
N LYS A 100 18.77 1.18 -10.43
CA LYS A 100 18.22 2.46 -9.94
C LYS A 100 18.84 2.94 -8.63
N SER A 101 19.85 2.25 -8.10
CA SER A 101 20.42 2.53 -6.78
C SER A 101 19.37 2.51 -5.66
N CYS A 102 18.34 1.68 -5.80
CA CYS A 102 17.33 1.40 -4.78
C CYS A 102 17.65 0.07 -4.11
N ASN A 103 17.60 0.03 -2.78
CA ASN A 103 17.82 -1.21 -2.04
C ASN A 103 16.53 -1.94 -1.71
N THR A 104 15.40 -1.23 -1.68
CA THR A 104 14.12 -1.77 -1.26
C THR A 104 12.99 -1.31 -2.16
N ALA A 105 11.92 -2.10 -2.21
CA ALA A 105 10.67 -1.72 -2.85
C ALA A 105 9.47 -2.10 -1.98
N ILE A 106 8.42 -1.29 -2.03
CA ILE A 106 7.15 -1.56 -1.37
C ILE A 106 6.08 -1.67 -2.45
N PHE A 107 5.39 -2.81 -2.49
CA PHE A 107 4.25 -3.03 -3.37
C PHE A 107 2.96 -2.95 -2.57
N THR A 108 2.06 -2.08 -3.03
CA THR A 108 0.73 -1.86 -2.43
C THR A 108 -0.40 -2.06 -3.43
N ALA A 109 -0.08 -2.10 -4.74
CA ALA A 109 -1.02 -2.48 -5.77
C ALA A 109 -1.26 -4.00 -5.69
N LEU A 110 -2.52 -4.41 -5.54
CA LEU A 110 -2.86 -5.81 -5.24
C LEU A 110 -2.64 -6.74 -6.44
N ASP A 111 -2.74 -6.20 -7.66
CA ASP A 111 -2.44 -6.88 -8.91
C ASP A 111 -0.93 -7.11 -9.10
N ASP A 112 -0.08 -6.14 -8.74
CA ASP A 112 1.38 -6.33 -8.70
C ASP A 112 1.76 -7.48 -7.75
N ILE A 113 1.14 -7.52 -6.58
CA ILE A 113 1.38 -8.56 -5.56
C ILE A 113 0.91 -9.94 -6.06
N ALA A 114 -0.32 -10.02 -6.59
CA ALA A 114 -0.88 -11.24 -7.15
C ALA A 114 -0.03 -11.78 -8.30
N TRP A 115 0.46 -10.89 -9.18
CA TRP A 115 1.35 -11.25 -10.27
C TRP A 115 2.72 -11.71 -9.76
N LEU A 116 3.34 -10.99 -8.83
CA LEU A 116 4.67 -11.31 -8.31
C LEU A 116 4.69 -12.70 -7.65
N LEU A 117 3.66 -13.02 -6.87
CA LEU A 117 3.58 -14.25 -6.09
C LEU A 117 2.90 -15.41 -6.82
N ASN A 118 2.47 -15.25 -8.08
CA ASN A 118 1.70 -16.28 -8.80
C ASN A 118 0.47 -16.76 -8.01
N ILE A 119 -0.22 -15.86 -7.32
CA ILE A 119 -1.46 -16.16 -6.58
C ILE A 119 -2.63 -15.31 -7.11
N ARG A 120 -3.85 -15.77 -6.86
CA ARG A 120 -5.08 -15.00 -7.07
C ARG A 120 -5.91 -15.00 -5.80
N GLY A 121 -6.69 -13.95 -5.60
CA GLY A 121 -7.56 -13.79 -4.45
C GLY A 121 -9.01 -13.55 -4.86
N SER A 122 -9.87 -13.35 -3.88
CA SER A 122 -11.29 -13.02 -4.09
C SER A 122 -11.79 -11.94 -3.14
N ASP A 123 -10.89 -11.13 -2.59
CA ASP A 123 -11.24 -10.12 -1.57
C ASP A 123 -12.08 -8.99 -2.15
N ILE A 124 -11.89 -8.69 -3.43
CA ILE A 124 -12.59 -7.61 -4.14
C ILE A 124 -13.46 -8.24 -5.23
N PRO A 125 -14.79 -8.00 -5.23
CA PRO A 125 -15.67 -8.48 -6.28
C PRO A 125 -15.13 -8.14 -7.68
N TYR A 126 -15.18 -9.13 -8.58
CA TYR A 126 -14.72 -9.05 -9.98
C TYR A 126 -13.22 -8.80 -10.18
N ASN A 127 -12.42 -8.78 -9.12
CA ASN A 127 -10.98 -8.55 -9.19
C ASN A 127 -10.26 -9.69 -8.45
N PRO A 128 -9.48 -10.53 -9.15
CA PRO A 128 -8.92 -11.75 -8.56
C PRO A 128 -7.65 -11.45 -7.74
N VAL A 129 -7.77 -10.54 -6.78
CA VAL A 129 -6.66 -9.97 -5.99
C VAL A 129 -6.87 -10.20 -4.49
N VAL A 130 -5.79 -10.01 -3.73
CA VAL A 130 -5.74 -10.22 -2.28
C VAL A 130 -5.19 -8.98 -1.60
N TYR A 131 -5.83 -8.54 -0.51
CA TYR A 131 -5.29 -7.51 0.37
C TYR A 131 -3.96 -7.98 0.97
N ALA A 132 -2.89 -7.34 0.54
CA ALA A 132 -1.55 -7.62 0.97
C ALA A 132 -0.64 -6.42 0.74
N ILE A 133 0.53 -6.44 1.38
CA ILE A 133 1.64 -5.53 1.12
C ILE A 133 2.90 -6.38 0.98
N ILE A 134 3.77 -6.07 0.02
CA ILE A 134 5.11 -6.66 -0.04
C ILE A 134 6.15 -5.59 0.29
N PHE A 135 7.07 -5.93 1.17
CA PHE A 135 8.32 -5.18 1.39
C PHE A 135 9.49 -6.05 0.92
N MET A 136 10.17 -5.63 -0.14
CA MET A 136 11.29 -6.34 -0.74
C MET A 136 12.60 -5.67 -0.34
N THR A 137 13.56 -6.47 0.15
CA THR A 137 14.96 -6.07 0.39
C THR A 137 15.87 -6.78 -0.62
N PRO A 138 17.20 -6.49 -0.61
CA PRO A 138 18.13 -7.20 -1.46
C PRO A 138 18.14 -8.71 -1.23
N ASP A 139 17.85 -9.14 0.01
CA ASP A 139 18.02 -10.53 0.44
C ASP A 139 16.67 -11.20 0.74
N GLU A 140 15.71 -10.46 1.29
CA GLU A 140 14.44 -10.99 1.79
C GLU A 140 13.22 -10.39 1.05
N VAL A 141 12.10 -11.10 1.14
CA VAL A 141 10.78 -10.61 0.72
C VAL A 141 9.84 -10.83 1.89
N HIS A 142 9.24 -9.75 2.38
CA HIS A 142 8.28 -9.78 3.47
C HIS A 142 6.88 -9.55 2.90
N LEU A 143 5.96 -10.47 3.18
CA LEU A 143 4.56 -10.40 2.79
C LEU A 143 3.70 -10.14 4.02
N PHE A 144 2.94 -9.05 4.00
CA PHE A 144 1.92 -8.73 5.00
C PHE A 144 0.56 -9.11 4.43
N ILE A 145 -0.07 -10.14 4.99
CA ILE A 145 -1.32 -10.72 4.51
C ILE A 145 -2.08 -11.29 5.70
N SER A 146 -3.41 -11.40 5.63
CA SER A 146 -4.13 -12.03 6.73
C SER A 146 -3.81 -13.52 6.83
N LYS A 147 -3.23 -13.95 7.95
CA LYS A 147 -2.82 -15.35 8.16
C LYS A 147 -4.01 -16.32 8.15
N ARG A 148 -5.22 -15.83 8.41
CA ARG A 148 -6.48 -16.60 8.33
C ARG A 148 -6.75 -17.16 6.94
N LYS A 149 -6.12 -16.60 5.91
CA LYS A 149 -6.31 -16.98 4.51
C LYS A 149 -5.36 -18.08 4.05
N LEU A 150 -4.36 -18.43 4.87
CA LEU A 150 -3.27 -19.31 4.47
C LEU A 150 -3.59 -20.75 4.87
N ASN A 151 -3.41 -21.65 3.92
CA ASN A 151 -3.44 -23.09 4.12
C ASN A 151 -2.03 -23.67 3.81
N ASN A 152 -1.85 -24.97 4.00
CA ASN A 152 -0.55 -25.61 3.77
C ASN A 152 -0.06 -25.46 2.33
N GLU A 153 -0.94 -25.60 1.33
CA GLU A 153 -0.59 -25.43 -0.09
C GLU A 153 -0.02 -24.03 -0.38
N ILE A 154 -0.65 -22.99 0.16
CA ILE A 154 -0.20 -21.59 -0.01
C ILE A 154 1.12 -21.37 0.74
N LEU A 155 1.26 -21.93 1.95
CA LEU A 155 2.49 -21.81 2.73
C LEU A 155 3.68 -22.49 2.05
N ASP A 156 3.45 -23.65 1.45
CA ASP A 156 4.47 -24.39 0.68
C ASP A 156 4.88 -23.59 -0.56
N HIS A 157 3.92 -23.03 -1.30
CA HIS A 157 4.19 -22.16 -2.45
C HIS A 157 4.97 -20.89 -2.08
N LEU A 158 4.69 -20.32 -0.91
CA LEU A 158 5.32 -19.11 -0.39
C LEU A 158 6.51 -19.38 0.55
N ALA A 159 7.08 -20.59 0.55
CA ALA A 159 8.10 -20.97 1.52
C ALA A 159 9.38 -20.10 1.53
N SER A 160 9.66 -19.38 0.43
CA SER A 160 10.77 -18.42 0.33
C SER A 160 10.43 -16.99 0.78
N ILE A 161 9.19 -16.75 1.22
CA ILE A 161 8.65 -15.44 1.58
C ILE A 161 8.38 -15.40 3.09
N ILE A 162 8.80 -14.31 3.75
CA ILE A 162 8.60 -14.12 5.19
C ILE A 162 7.22 -13.52 5.42
N ILE A 163 6.33 -14.24 6.11
CA ILE A 163 4.92 -13.86 6.26
C ILE A 163 4.66 -13.17 7.62
N HIS A 164 3.98 -12.03 7.56
CA HIS A 164 3.52 -11.21 8.69
C HIS A 164 2.00 -10.99 8.61
N GLU A 165 1.36 -10.62 9.72
CA GLU A 165 -0.06 -10.26 9.67
C GLU A 165 -0.24 -8.91 8.96
N TYR A 166 -1.33 -8.74 8.21
CA TYR A 166 -1.58 -7.51 7.43
C TYR A 166 -1.49 -6.24 8.29
N SER A 167 -2.05 -6.28 9.51
CA SER A 167 -2.07 -5.15 10.44
C SER A 167 -0.68 -4.73 10.96
N GLU A 168 0.34 -5.59 10.83
CA GLU A 168 1.69 -5.33 11.32
C GLU A 168 2.53 -4.49 10.34
N ALA A 169 2.06 -4.31 9.10
CA ALA A 169 2.85 -3.71 8.01
C ALA A 169 3.46 -2.35 8.36
N SER A 170 2.65 -1.40 8.82
CA SER A 170 3.13 -0.04 9.10
C SER A 170 4.17 -0.01 10.22
N GLU A 171 3.91 -0.70 11.33
CA GLU A 171 4.82 -0.74 12.49
C GLU A 171 6.12 -1.48 12.15
N TRP A 172 6.02 -2.59 11.42
CA TRP A 172 7.18 -3.37 11.01
C TRP A 172 8.09 -2.56 10.07
N ILE A 173 7.52 -1.91 9.05
CA ILE A 173 8.28 -1.10 8.09
C ILE A 173 8.94 0.09 8.80
N GLU A 174 8.24 0.75 9.71
CA GLU A 174 8.80 1.85 10.50
C GLU A 174 9.99 1.37 11.35
N LYS A 175 9.86 0.23 12.02
CA LYS A 175 10.93 -0.37 12.82
C LYS A 175 12.12 -0.74 11.93
N TRP A 176 11.88 -1.35 10.77
CA TRP A 176 12.92 -1.71 9.82
C TRP A 176 13.70 -0.47 9.36
N LEU A 177 13.01 0.60 8.98
CA LEU A 177 13.62 1.87 8.57
C LEU A 177 14.47 2.50 9.68
N ARG A 178 14.02 2.44 10.94
CA ARG A 178 14.79 2.95 12.09
C ARG A 178 16.07 2.16 12.31
N CYS A 179 16.01 0.82 12.21
CA CYS A 179 17.18 -0.06 12.39
C CYS A 179 18.23 0.09 11.27
N HIS A 180 17.81 0.44 10.06
CA HIS A 180 18.69 0.58 8.89
C HIS A 180 18.97 2.05 8.52
N LYS A 181 18.68 2.97 9.44
CA LYS A 181 18.86 4.41 9.24
C LYS A 181 20.34 4.72 8.97
N GLY A 182 20.61 5.32 7.81
CA GLY A 182 21.98 5.66 7.37
C GLY A 182 22.67 4.62 6.49
N GLN A 183 22.10 3.41 6.34
CA GLN A 183 22.58 2.41 5.39
C GLN A 183 21.99 2.60 3.98
N TYR A 184 20.83 3.25 3.90
CA TYR A 184 20.11 3.49 2.65
C TYR A 184 19.72 4.97 2.54
N LYS A 185 19.91 5.56 1.34
CA LYS A 185 19.44 6.91 1.06
C LYS A 185 17.92 6.89 0.96
N VAL A 186 17.24 7.45 1.97
CA VAL A 186 15.83 7.84 1.84
C VAL A 186 15.83 9.19 1.15
N SER A 187 15.51 9.19 -0.15
CA SER A 187 15.31 10.42 -0.93
C SER A 187 13.95 11.04 -0.63
#